data_AF-A0A087AH53-F1
#
_entry.id   AF-A0A087AH53-F1
#
_cell.length_a   1.000
_cell.length_b   1.000
_cell.length_c   1.000
_cell.angle_alpha   90.00
_cell.angle_beta   90.00
_cell.angle_gamma   90.00
#
_symmetry.space_group_name_H-M   'P 1'
#
loop_
_entity.id
_entity.type
_entity.pdbx_description
1 polymer ?
#
loop_
_entity_poly.entity_id
_entity_poly.type
_entity_poly.pdbx_seq_one_letter_code
_entity_poly.pdbx_strand_id
1 'polypeptide(L)'
;MVLGAWAVPQMKQAGDHPDDVQYMPFPITVDGKQYATLAGNYSMGINKNSDKDRQEAAMIFVKWMTEKSGYAQNEGGIPIVKSDDSLPETYEHFKDVELIVDDPAKEGEEDLFADINSDSELGINNGNGKKIQDIVTDAANKTKTIDQIMGEWDEKWGAAVESES
;
A
#
# COMPACT_ATOMS: atom_id res chain seq x y z
N MET A 1 -2.49 9.69 7.45
CA MET A 1 -1.93 9.19 6.18
C MET A 1 -0.49 8.81 6.43
N VAL A 2 -0.08 7.64 5.96
CA VAL A 2 1.31 7.20 5.96
C VAL A 2 1.80 7.20 4.52
N LEU A 3 3.05 7.60 4.29
CA LEU A 3 3.68 7.50 2.98
C LEU A 3 4.50 6.20 2.92
N GLY A 4 4.49 5.55 1.76
CA GLY A 4 5.34 4.39 1.52
C GLY A 4 6.80 4.79 1.31
N ALA A 5 7.69 3.79 1.31
CA ALA A 5 9.13 4.00 1.10
C ALA A 5 9.46 4.71 -0.23
N TRP A 6 8.58 4.62 -1.22
CA TRP A 6 8.68 5.34 -2.51
C TRP A 6 8.80 6.86 -2.37
N ALA A 7 8.33 7.44 -1.27
CA ALA A 7 8.39 8.88 -1.06
C ALA A 7 9.81 9.36 -0.69
N VAL A 8 10.64 8.48 -0.14
CA VAL A 8 11.97 8.85 0.39
C VAL A 8 12.88 9.46 -0.66
N PRO A 9 13.13 8.86 -1.84
CA PRO A 9 13.95 9.49 -2.87
C PRO A 9 13.36 10.81 -3.36
N GLN A 10 12.03 10.94 -3.44
CA GLN A 10 11.37 12.18 -3.85
C GLN A 10 11.64 13.31 -2.85
N MET A 11 11.53 13.02 -1.55
CA MET A 11 11.82 13.99 -0.50
C MET A 11 13.32 14.34 -0.46
N LYS A 12 14.22 13.36 -0.65
CA LYS A 12 15.66 13.60 -0.74
C LYS A 12 16.03 14.51 -1.91
N GLN A 13 15.37 14.34 -3.05
CA GLN A 13 15.62 15.14 -4.26
C GLN A 13 14.97 16.53 -4.24
N ALA A 14 14.08 16.80 -3.27
CA ALA A 14 13.30 18.04 -3.23
C ALA A 14 14.09 19.27 -2.74
N GLY A 15 15.32 19.12 -2.24
CA GLY A 15 16.12 20.23 -1.75
C GLY A 15 17.56 19.85 -1.39
N ASP A 16 18.25 20.76 -0.71
CA ASP A 16 19.70 20.67 -0.45
C ASP A 16 20.09 19.81 0.76
N HIS A 17 19.09 19.23 1.46
CA HIS A 17 19.28 18.48 2.71
C HIS A 17 18.75 17.03 2.63
N PRO A 18 19.25 16.20 1.68
CA PRO A 18 18.79 14.82 1.54
C PRO A 18 19.08 13.94 2.76
N ASP A 19 20.15 14.24 3.51
CA ASP A 19 20.57 13.44 4.67
C ASP A 19 19.63 13.59 5.88
N ASP A 20 18.83 14.67 5.90
CA ASP A 20 17.82 14.91 6.94
C ASP A 20 16.54 14.06 6.71
N VAL A 21 16.40 13.43 5.53
CA VAL A 21 15.25 12.61 5.18
C VAL A 21 15.49 11.16 5.56
N GLN A 22 14.70 10.68 6.52
CA GLN A 22 14.78 9.34 7.09
C GLN A 22 13.45 8.59 6.95
N TYR A 23 13.47 7.27 7.09
CA TYR A 23 12.29 6.40 7.04
C TYR A 23 12.25 5.48 8.26
N MET A 24 11.08 5.38 8.89
CA MET A 24 10.90 4.61 10.13
C MET A 24 9.64 3.73 10.02
N PRO A 25 9.60 2.59 10.76
CA PRO A 25 8.37 1.82 10.87
C PRO A 25 7.25 2.66 11.48
N PHE A 26 6.00 2.32 11.13
CA PHE A 26 4.84 2.96 11.78
C PHE A 26 4.89 2.67 13.29
N PRO A 27 4.58 3.66 14.17
CA PRO A 27 4.81 3.55 15.61
C PRO A 27 3.72 2.72 16.32
N ILE A 28 3.49 1.50 15.83
CA ILE A 28 2.69 0.45 16.49
C ILE A 28 3.63 -0.71 16.81
N THR A 29 3.45 -1.28 18.00
CA THR A 29 4.14 -2.48 18.46
C THR A 29 3.09 -3.49 18.91
N VAL A 30 3.17 -4.71 18.42
CA VAL A 30 2.30 -5.84 18.79
C VAL A 30 3.17 -6.85 19.51
N ASP A 31 2.85 -7.14 20.77
CA ASP A 31 3.58 -8.10 21.62
C ASP A 31 5.10 -7.88 21.66
N GLY A 32 5.51 -6.60 21.66
CA GLY A 32 6.93 -6.20 21.71
C GLY A 32 7.65 -6.20 20.37
N LYS A 33 6.96 -6.46 19.25
CA LYS A 33 7.53 -6.46 17.90
C LYS A 33 6.83 -5.44 16.98
N GLN A 34 7.58 -4.82 16.09
CA GLN A 34 7.04 -3.97 15.03
C GLN A 34 6.91 -4.76 13.73
N TYR A 35 5.94 -4.38 12.91
CA TYR A 35 5.63 -5.02 11.64
C TYR A 35 5.57 -4.00 10.52
N ALA A 36 5.98 -4.40 9.33
CA ALA A 36 5.78 -3.63 8.11
C ALA A 36 5.41 -4.56 6.94
N THR A 37 4.27 -4.28 6.31
CA THR A 37 3.83 -5.03 5.13
C THR A 37 4.60 -4.57 3.89
N LEU A 38 5.17 -5.53 3.17
CA LEU A 38 5.71 -5.36 1.84
C LEU A 38 4.59 -5.54 0.83
N ALA A 39 4.25 -4.47 0.11
CA ALA A 39 3.24 -4.49 -0.93
C ALA A 39 3.76 -3.80 -2.19
N GLY A 40 3.20 -4.17 -3.34
CA GLY A 40 3.45 -3.47 -4.59
C GLY A 40 3.00 -2.01 -4.49
N ASN A 41 3.74 -1.11 -5.13
CA ASN A 41 3.31 0.29 -5.31
C ASN A 41 2.14 0.35 -6.32
N TYR A 42 2.47 0.41 -7.61
CA TYR A 42 1.52 0.24 -8.71
C TYR A 42 1.95 -0.89 -9.62
N SER A 43 1.03 -1.81 -9.90
CA SER A 43 1.25 -2.92 -10.83
C SER A 43 0.94 -2.51 -12.28
N MET A 44 1.76 -2.97 -13.22
CA MET A 44 1.57 -2.68 -14.65
C MET A 44 0.58 -3.67 -15.29
N GLY A 45 -0.60 -3.18 -15.66
CA GLY A 45 -1.61 -3.96 -16.38
C GLY A 45 -1.51 -3.81 -17.91
N ILE A 46 -1.75 -4.89 -18.65
CA ILE A 46 -1.79 -4.88 -20.12
C ILE A 46 -3.24 -4.93 -20.58
N ASN A 47 -3.63 -3.98 -21.45
CA ASN A 47 -5.00 -3.90 -21.96
C ASN A 47 -5.30 -5.07 -22.92
N LYS A 48 -6.20 -5.96 -22.49
CA LYS A 48 -6.66 -7.15 -23.25
C LYS A 48 -7.26 -6.84 -24.63
N ASN A 49 -7.70 -5.60 -24.88
CA ASN A 49 -8.32 -5.20 -26.14
C ASN A 49 -7.31 -4.74 -27.21
N SER A 50 -6.01 -4.65 -26.87
CA SER A 50 -4.96 -4.32 -27.84
C SER A 50 -4.72 -5.49 -28.80
N ASP A 51 -4.22 -5.23 -30.00
CA ASP A 51 -3.74 -6.27 -30.90
C ASP A 51 -2.55 -7.05 -30.30
N LYS A 52 -2.26 -8.24 -30.83
CA LYS A 52 -1.24 -9.16 -30.30
C LYS A 52 0.15 -8.54 -30.28
N ASP A 53 0.52 -7.83 -31.33
CA ASP A 53 1.85 -7.21 -31.45
C ASP A 53 2.05 -6.16 -30.35
N ARG A 54 1.01 -5.37 -30.03
CA ARG A 54 1.04 -4.42 -28.90
C ARG A 54 1.03 -5.10 -27.55
N GLN A 55 0.31 -6.22 -27.39
CA GLN A 55 0.35 -7.00 -26.15
C GLN A 55 1.74 -7.58 -25.91
N GLU A 56 2.39 -8.11 -26.95
CA GLU A 56 3.75 -8.65 -26.87
C GLU A 56 4.76 -7.53 -26.57
N ALA A 57 4.69 -6.40 -27.28
CA ALA A 57 5.54 -5.25 -27.01
C ALA A 57 5.37 -4.72 -25.57
N ALA A 58 4.13 -4.65 -25.07
CA ALA A 58 3.84 -4.26 -23.70
C ALA A 58 4.42 -5.26 -22.68
N MET A 59 4.29 -6.56 -22.93
CA MET A 59 4.86 -7.60 -22.06
C MET A 59 6.39 -7.53 -22.02
N ILE A 60 7.04 -7.31 -23.17
CA ILE A 60 8.49 -7.10 -23.24
C ILE A 60 8.90 -5.88 -22.43
N PHE A 61 8.16 -4.78 -22.55
CA PHE A 61 8.42 -3.57 -21.78
C PHE A 61 8.26 -3.78 -20.27
N VAL A 62 7.16 -4.40 -19.84
CA VAL A 62 6.92 -4.74 -18.43
C VAL A 62 8.06 -5.60 -17.88
N LYS A 63 8.47 -6.63 -18.62
CA LYS A 63 9.58 -7.49 -18.21
C LYS A 63 10.91 -6.73 -18.13
N TRP A 64 11.21 -5.85 -19.10
CA TRP A 64 12.40 -5.02 -19.06
C TRP A 64 12.38 -4.03 -17.88
N MET A 65 11.22 -3.41 -17.60
CA MET A 65 11.04 -2.56 -16.43
C MET A 65 11.34 -3.31 -15.14
N THR A 66 10.83 -4.53 -14.99
CA THR A 66 11.06 -5.35 -13.80
C THR A 66 12.51 -5.81 -13.68
N GLU A 67 13.11 -6.33 -14.75
CA GLU A 67 14.38 -7.06 -14.68
C GLU A 67 15.63 -6.22 -14.99
N LYS A 68 15.50 -5.11 -15.72
CA LYS A 68 16.66 -4.43 -16.34
C LYS A 68 16.70 -2.92 -16.15
N SER A 69 15.58 -2.28 -15.83
CA SER A 69 15.53 -0.81 -15.78
C SER A 69 16.20 -0.20 -14.54
N GLY A 70 16.34 -0.97 -13.45
CA GLY A 70 16.74 -0.44 -12.13
C GLY A 70 15.66 0.39 -11.44
N TYR A 71 14.42 0.44 -11.97
CA TYR A 71 13.34 1.29 -11.48
C TYR A 71 13.08 1.13 -9.98
N ALA A 72 12.97 -0.11 -9.48
CA ALA A 72 12.71 -0.35 -8.06
C ALA A 72 13.79 0.28 -7.17
N GLN A 73 15.06 0.07 -7.49
CA GLN A 73 16.19 0.61 -6.71
C GLN A 73 16.24 2.14 -6.77
N ASN A 74 16.05 2.73 -7.95
CA ASN A 74 16.07 4.19 -8.14
C ASN A 74 14.94 4.89 -7.37
N GLU A 75 13.78 4.25 -7.27
CA GLU A 75 12.60 4.77 -6.56
C GLU A 75 12.51 4.28 -5.10
N GLY A 76 13.61 3.77 -4.53
CA GLY A 76 13.69 3.38 -3.11
C GLY A 76 12.82 2.18 -2.73
N GLY A 77 12.39 1.40 -3.72
CA GLY A 77 11.60 0.18 -3.57
C GLY A 77 12.44 -1.10 -3.60
N ILE A 78 11.85 -2.18 -3.11
CA ILE A 78 12.45 -3.52 -3.15
C ILE A 78 12.28 -4.10 -4.58
N PRO A 79 13.32 -4.69 -5.19
CA PRO A 79 13.20 -5.35 -6.48
C PRO A 79 12.14 -6.46 -6.49
N ILE A 80 11.39 -6.57 -7.59
CA ILE A 80 10.37 -7.64 -7.78
C ILE A 80 10.99 -8.87 -8.48
N VAL A 81 12.25 -8.78 -8.90
CA VAL A 81 12.99 -9.90 -9.49
C VAL A 81 13.21 -10.94 -8.40
N LYS A 82 12.63 -12.14 -8.57
CA LYS A 82 12.64 -13.21 -7.56
C LYS A 82 14.03 -13.61 -7.04
N SER A 83 15.07 -13.45 -7.84
CA SER A 83 16.45 -13.78 -7.48
C SER A 83 17.22 -12.65 -6.79
N ASP A 84 16.59 -11.49 -6.61
CA ASP A 84 17.17 -10.30 -5.97
C ASP A 84 16.46 -10.05 -4.64
N ASP A 85 17.18 -10.26 -3.54
CA ASP A 85 16.73 -10.07 -2.17
C ASP A 85 17.31 -8.79 -1.53
N SER A 86 17.85 -7.88 -2.35
CA SER A 86 18.43 -6.64 -1.85
C SER A 86 17.37 -5.72 -1.24
N LEU A 87 17.64 -5.24 -0.04
CA LEU A 87 16.87 -4.18 0.60
C LEU A 87 17.53 -2.82 0.34
N PRO A 88 16.79 -1.79 -0.12
CA PRO A 88 17.30 -0.43 -0.21
C PRO A 88 17.80 0.11 1.13
N GLU A 89 18.73 1.06 1.08
CA GLU A 89 19.28 1.76 2.27
C GLU A 89 18.18 2.40 3.12
N THR A 90 17.06 2.80 2.50
CA THR A 90 15.85 3.29 3.17
C THR A 90 15.34 2.39 4.31
N TYR A 91 15.67 1.10 4.31
CA TYR A 91 15.25 0.13 5.33
C TYR A 91 16.26 -0.05 6.48
N GLU A 92 17.25 0.84 6.65
CA GLU A 92 18.26 0.71 7.72
C GLU A 92 17.68 0.64 9.15
N HIS A 93 16.55 1.32 9.38
CA HIS A 93 15.82 1.36 10.67
C HIS A 93 14.82 0.20 10.84
N PHE A 94 14.79 -0.75 9.90
CA PHE A 94 13.86 -1.87 9.87
C PHE A 94 14.50 -3.20 10.31
N LYS A 95 15.73 -3.18 10.85
CA LYS A 95 16.47 -4.41 11.24
C LYS A 95 15.75 -5.27 12.29
N ASP A 96 15.02 -4.64 13.21
CA ASP A 96 14.25 -5.30 14.26
C ASP A 96 12.74 -5.40 13.91
N VAL A 97 12.36 -5.02 12.68
CA VAL A 97 10.98 -5.02 12.19
C VAL A 97 10.71 -6.31 11.42
N GLU A 98 9.58 -6.95 11.67
CA GLU A 98 9.14 -8.08 10.84
C GLU A 98 8.57 -7.56 9.52
N LEU A 99 9.25 -7.85 8.42
CA LEU A 99 8.74 -7.62 7.08
C LEU A 99 7.84 -8.79 6.68
N ILE A 100 6.57 -8.51 6.44
CA ILE A 100 5.56 -9.52 6.08
C ILE A 100 4.92 -9.19 4.73
N VAL A 101 4.31 -10.18 4.09
CA VAL A 101 3.42 -10.00 2.93
C VAL A 101 2.03 -10.45 3.34
N ASP A 102 1.01 -9.80 2.80
CA ASP A 102 -0.37 -10.23 3.06
C ASP A 102 -0.59 -11.61 2.43
N ASP A 103 -1.08 -12.54 3.22
CA ASP A 103 -1.47 -13.86 2.73
C ASP A 103 -2.67 -13.75 1.79
N PRO A 104 -2.77 -14.61 0.76
CA PRO A 104 -3.97 -14.67 -0.06
C PRO A 104 -5.17 -15.06 0.81
N ALA A 105 -6.37 -14.64 0.38
CA ALA A 105 -7.60 -15.16 0.94
C ALA A 105 -7.68 -16.69 0.79
N LYS A 106 -8.53 -17.32 1.58
CA LYS A 106 -8.80 -18.75 1.42
C LYS A 106 -9.46 -19.01 0.06
N GLU A 107 -9.35 -20.24 -0.40
CA GLU A 107 -10.03 -20.68 -1.62
C GLU A 107 -11.54 -20.42 -1.51
N GLY A 108 -12.10 -19.68 -2.49
CA GLY A 108 -13.50 -19.27 -2.52
C GLY A 108 -13.80 -17.95 -1.81
N GLU A 109 -12.81 -17.34 -1.14
CA GLU A 109 -12.93 -16.03 -0.48
C GLU A 109 -12.12 -14.93 -1.20
N GLU A 110 -11.64 -15.17 -2.43
CA GLU A 110 -10.75 -14.24 -3.15
C GLU A 110 -11.38 -12.85 -3.38
N ASP A 111 -12.69 -12.82 -3.63
CA ASP A 111 -13.46 -11.59 -3.86
C ASP A 111 -14.08 -11.02 -2.58
N LEU A 112 -14.12 -11.80 -1.48
CA LEU A 112 -14.86 -11.46 -0.25
C LEU A 112 -14.46 -10.08 0.32
N PHE A 113 -13.17 -9.78 0.35
CA PHE A 113 -12.71 -8.46 0.81
C PHE A 113 -13.19 -7.34 -0.12
N ALA A 114 -13.14 -7.54 -1.44
CA ALA A 114 -13.56 -6.53 -2.40
C ALA A 114 -15.08 -6.27 -2.31
N ASP A 115 -15.87 -7.33 -2.16
CA ASP A 115 -17.33 -7.26 -2.05
C ASP A 115 -17.75 -6.54 -0.77
N ILE A 116 -17.26 -6.95 0.40
CA ILE A 116 -17.52 -6.26 1.69
C ILE A 116 -17.10 -4.79 1.61
N ASN A 117 -15.96 -4.51 0.97
CA ASN A 117 -15.42 -3.16 0.90
C ASN A 117 -16.21 -2.25 -0.06
N SER A 118 -16.80 -2.83 -1.10
CA SER A 118 -17.77 -2.17 -1.98
C SER A 118 -19.05 -1.88 -1.21
N ASP A 119 -19.66 -2.91 -0.61
CA ASP A 119 -20.98 -2.82 0.02
C ASP A 119 -20.99 -1.94 1.28
N SER A 120 -19.86 -1.90 2.01
CA SER A 120 -19.69 -0.97 3.13
C SER A 120 -19.48 0.49 2.72
N GLU A 121 -19.20 0.75 1.44
CA GLU A 121 -18.83 2.08 0.88
C GLU A 121 -17.60 2.71 1.56
N LEU A 122 -16.80 1.91 2.28
CA LEU A 122 -15.63 2.40 2.99
C LEU A 122 -14.42 2.53 2.07
N GLY A 123 -14.24 1.65 1.09
CA GLY A 123 -13.06 1.67 0.21
C GLY A 123 -11.74 1.61 1.01
N ILE A 124 -11.65 0.71 1.99
CA ILE A 124 -10.44 0.34 2.73
C ILE A 124 -9.36 -0.08 1.72
N ASN A 125 -8.24 0.63 1.72
CA ASN A 125 -7.15 0.43 0.75
C ASN A 125 -7.61 0.44 -0.74
N ASN A 126 -8.73 1.10 -1.05
CA ASN A 126 -9.31 1.14 -2.40
C ASN A 126 -9.61 2.59 -2.85
N GLY A 127 -8.67 3.51 -2.60
CA GLY A 127 -8.74 4.87 -3.14
C GLY A 127 -9.75 5.83 -2.50
N ASN A 128 -10.63 5.37 -1.60
CA ASN A 128 -11.51 6.29 -0.85
C ASN A 128 -10.72 7.06 0.22
N GLY A 129 -10.05 8.13 -0.21
CA GLY A 129 -9.37 9.09 0.66
C GLY A 129 -10.32 10.09 1.33
N LYS A 130 -11.57 10.19 0.88
CA LYS A 130 -12.55 11.16 1.41
C LYS A 130 -12.86 10.88 2.88
N LYS A 131 -13.06 9.62 3.26
CA LYS A 131 -13.26 9.23 4.67
C LYS A 131 -12.08 9.61 5.58
N ILE A 132 -10.85 9.65 5.04
CA ILE A 132 -9.65 10.09 5.79
C ILE A 132 -9.63 11.61 5.92
N GLN A 133 -10.03 12.35 4.88
CA GLN A 133 -10.20 13.81 4.95
C GLN A 133 -11.28 14.19 5.96
N ASP A 134 -12.31 13.37 6.10
CA ASP A 134 -13.38 13.57 7.07
C ASP A 134 -12.85 13.40 8.52
N ILE A 135 -11.97 12.42 8.79
CA ILE A 135 -11.26 12.33 10.09
C ILE A 135 -10.52 13.64 10.41
N VAL A 136 -9.78 14.19 9.44
CA VAL A 136 -9.04 15.46 9.63
C VAL A 136 -10.01 16.60 9.92
N THR A 137 -11.10 16.67 9.16
CA THR A 137 -12.12 17.72 9.30
C THR A 137 -12.81 17.63 10.65
N ASP A 138 -13.18 16.42 11.08
CA ASP A 138 -13.90 16.21 12.32
C ASP A 138 -13.02 16.49 13.54
N ALA A 139 -11.75 16.09 13.49
CA ALA A 139 -10.78 16.40 14.53
C ALA A 139 -10.52 17.91 14.62
N ALA A 140 -10.35 18.59 13.47
CA ALA A 140 -10.07 20.02 13.42
C ALA A 140 -11.26 20.86 13.95
N ASN A 141 -12.49 20.45 13.63
CA ASN A 141 -13.71 21.14 14.04
C ASN A 141 -14.32 20.61 15.34
N LYS A 142 -13.75 19.55 15.92
CA LYS A 142 -14.24 18.88 17.15
C LYS A 142 -15.70 18.43 17.04
N THR A 143 -16.12 18.00 15.87
CA THR A 143 -17.49 17.54 15.57
C THR A 143 -17.73 16.10 16.00
N LYS A 144 -16.71 15.24 15.90
CA LYS A 144 -16.73 13.85 16.34
C LYS A 144 -15.43 13.45 17.02
N THR A 145 -15.53 12.53 17.96
CA THR A 145 -14.39 11.78 18.50
C THR A 145 -13.98 10.67 17.53
N ILE A 146 -12.75 10.16 17.66
CA ILE A 146 -12.30 9.04 16.82
C ILE A 146 -13.18 7.80 17.02
N ASP A 147 -13.62 7.52 18.26
CA ASP A 147 -14.50 6.39 18.58
C ASP A 147 -15.85 6.48 17.87
N GLN A 148 -16.42 7.69 17.74
CA GLN A 148 -17.67 7.89 17.00
C GLN A 148 -17.48 7.66 15.50
N ILE A 149 -16.36 8.11 14.93
CA ILE A 149 -16.06 7.89 13.51
C ILE A 149 -15.86 6.40 13.24
N MET A 150 -15.10 5.71 14.09
CA MET A 150 -14.87 4.27 13.97
C MET A 150 -16.16 3.48 14.18
N GLY A 151 -17.01 3.86 15.14
CA GLY A 151 -18.32 3.23 15.34
C GLY A 151 -19.22 3.30 14.10
N GLU A 152 -19.26 4.45 13.41
CA GLU A 152 -19.99 4.57 12.14
C GLU A 152 -19.41 3.70 11.02
N TRP A 153 -18.10 3.48 11.00
CA TRP A 153 -17.46 2.60 10.02
C TRP A 153 -17.71 1.13 10.37
N ASP A 154 -17.65 0.77 11.65
CA ASP A 154 -17.93 -0.57 12.15
C ASP A 154 -19.37 -1.00 11.86
N GLU A 155 -20.35 -0.09 12.00
CA GLU A 155 -21.75 -0.37 11.63
C GLU A 155 -21.90 -0.69 10.14
N LYS A 156 -21.25 0.08 9.26
CA LYS A 156 -21.29 -0.15 7.81
C LYS A 156 -20.55 -1.43 7.41
N TRP A 157 -19.38 -1.65 7.99
CA TRP A 157 -18.58 -2.84 7.72
C TRP A 157 -19.28 -4.10 8.23
N GLY A 158 -19.84 -4.05 9.44
CA GLY A 158 -20.61 -5.15 10.02
C GLY A 158 -21.82 -5.53 9.16
N ALA A 159 -22.59 -4.54 8.69
CA ALA A 159 -23.70 -4.78 7.78
C ALA A 159 -23.29 -5.41 6.44
N ALA A 160 -22.14 -5.01 5.89
CA ALA A 160 -21.59 -5.60 4.66
C ALA A 160 -21.03 -7.01 4.89
N VAL A 161 -20.40 -7.28 6.04
CA VAL A 161 -19.99 -8.65 6.40
C VAL A 161 -21.21 -9.57 6.51
N GLU A 162 -22.31 -9.09 7.08
CA GLU A 162 -23.57 -9.84 7.19
C GLU A 162 -24.24 -10.10 5.83
N SER A 163 -24.05 -9.25 4.82
CA SER A 163 -24.60 -9.47 3.47
C SER A 163 -23.84 -10.54 2.69
N GLU A 164 -22.53 -10.65 2.94
CA GLU A 164 -21.64 -11.60 2.24
C GLU A 164 -21.52 -12.96 2.96
N SER A 165 -22.19 -13.15 4.10
CA SER A 165 -22.19 -14.39 4.91
C SER A 165 -23.34 -15.34 4.57
#